data_AF-A0A231P4G5-F1
#
_entry.id   AF-A0A231P4G5-F1
#
_cell.length_a   1.000
_cell.length_b   1.000
_cell.length_c   1.000
_cell.angle_alpha   90.00
_cell.angle_beta   90.00
_cell.angle_gamma   90.00
#
_symmetry.space_group_name_H-M   'P 1'
#
loop_
_entity.id
_entity.type
_entity.pdbx_description
1 polymer ?
#
loop_
_entity_poly.entity_id
_entity_poly.type
_entity_poly.pdbx_seq_one_letter_code
_entity_poly.pdbx_strand_id
1 'polypeptide(L)'
;MLFFSRFMRLSGQKNAPAHKVSVMALLRAAMAHHVCVEVLFTDRNRQMDNVYCRIMALNEKSLRLMSATKFLPDALNGEQCLLYFNLPRTFLVNTFKMSPGQARAGFLCKTRIIHNHLEPEKRFCEIEVPIPHAYVQRSLRKHERVFPSTGMVKTVDLWLRGKLPKHWRELGSADFTFRAGEASRLKLINVSASGARIEVEEVEENERYRRLTGTQMLLCIVLSGPGRKRCVAPVVCHCVESLHSGTLRRLSLRLRFVQVWQTDGSGHGAWDRVDEDGVAVLRDWINNDFCLLAEKPSRCACPFP
;
A
#
# COMPACT_ATOMS: atom_id res chain seq x y z
N MET A 1 21.19 15.83 5.81
CA MET A 1 22.17 15.29 6.79
C MET A 1 21.61 14.98 8.19
N LEU A 2 20.44 15.48 8.60
CA LEU A 2 19.87 15.23 9.95
C LEU A 2 19.22 13.84 10.17
N PHE A 3 19.05 13.03 9.11
CA PHE A 3 18.41 11.70 9.20
C PHE A 3 19.36 10.56 9.57
N PHE A 4 20.67 10.70 9.29
CA PHE A 4 21.66 9.63 9.48
C PHE A 4 22.27 9.59 10.88
N SER A 5 22.38 10.74 11.56
CA SER A 5 22.97 10.82 12.91
C SER A 5 22.12 10.17 14.01
N ARG A 6 20.81 9.96 13.77
CA ARG A 6 19.93 9.22 14.70
C ARG A 6 20.01 7.70 14.58
N PHE A 7 20.51 7.16 13.47
CA PHE A 7 20.67 5.71 13.33
C PHE A 7 21.82 5.17 14.20
N MET A 8 22.88 5.97 14.39
CA MET A 8 24.03 5.63 15.24
C MET A 8 23.79 5.90 16.73
N ARG A 9 22.90 6.83 17.12
CA ARG A 9 22.62 7.09 18.56
C ARG A 9 21.72 6.06 19.23
N LEU A 10 20.94 5.29 18.47
CA LEU A 10 20.00 4.31 19.02
C LEU A 10 20.54 2.87 19.07
N SER A 11 21.73 2.61 18.51
CA SER A 11 22.45 1.36 18.82
C SER A 11 23.07 1.37 20.22
N GLY A 12 23.10 2.53 20.89
CA GLY A 12 23.70 2.72 22.22
C GLY A 12 22.72 2.85 23.39
N GLN A 13 21.40 2.78 23.19
CA GLN A 13 20.46 2.79 24.31
C GLN A 13 20.30 1.38 24.90
N LYS A 14 21.01 1.16 26.01
CA LYS A 14 20.78 0.09 26.99
C LYS A 14 19.35 0.19 27.50
N ASN A 15 18.44 -0.52 26.84
CA ASN A 15 17.19 -1.10 27.35
C ASN A 15 16.65 -1.99 26.22
N ALA A 16 17.37 -3.07 25.96
CA ALA A 16 16.91 -4.08 25.01
C ALA A 16 15.66 -4.76 25.60
N PRO A 17 14.49 -4.73 24.91
CA PRO A 17 13.39 -5.58 25.32
C PRO A 17 13.83 -7.05 25.16
N ALA A 18 13.50 -7.88 26.15
CA ALA A 18 14.02 -9.23 26.39
C ALA A 18 13.71 -10.29 25.30
N HIS A 19 13.11 -9.93 24.16
CA HIS A 19 12.94 -10.82 23.01
C HIS A 19 12.88 -10.02 21.72
N LYS A 20 14.03 -9.79 21.08
CA LYS A 20 14.08 -9.22 19.73
C LYS A 20 13.94 -10.36 18.72
N VAL A 21 12.75 -10.48 18.11
CA VAL A 21 12.48 -11.45 17.03
C VAL A 21 13.56 -11.30 15.95
N SER A 22 14.12 -12.40 15.44
CA SER A 22 15.18 -12.32 14.43
C SER A 22 14.68 -11.73 13.11
N VAL A 23 15.55 -11.04 12.36
CA VAL A 23 15.20 -10.50 11.04
C VAL A 23 14.69 -11.61 10.11
N MET A 24 15.33 -12.77 10.15
CA MET A 24 14.93 -13.93 9.35
C MET A 24 13.50 -14.38 9.66
N ALA A 25 13.10 -14.43 10.94
CA ALA A 25 11.74 -14.79 11.32
C ALA A 25 10.72 -13.75 10.84
N LEU A 26 11.06 -12.46 10.92
CA LEU A 26 10.22 -11.38 10.40
C LEU A 26 10.06 -11.44 8.88
N LEU A 27 11.14 -11.70 8.14
CA LEU A 27 11.11 -11.83 6.69
C LEU A 27 10.36 -13.10 6.24
N ARG A 28 10.49 -14.22 6.97
CA ARG A 28 9.69 -15.42 6.74
C ARG A 28 8.22 -15.15 6.93
N ALA A 29 7.86 -14.46 8.02
CA ALA A 29 6.48 -14.04 8.24
C ALA A 29 6.00 -13.10 7.12
N ALA A 30 6.82 -12.12 6.72
CA ALA A 30 6.48 -11.21 5.62
C ALA A 30 6.25 -11.96 4.31
N MET A 31 7.06 -12.98 4.02
CA MET A 31 6.89 -13.84 2.83
C MET A 31 5.62 -14.68 2.92
N ALA A 32 5.37 -15.33 4.06
CA ALA A 32 4.19 -16.18 4.31
C ALA A 32 2.88 -15.38 4.25
N HIS A 33 2.90 -14.15 4.74
CA HIS A 33 1.80 -13.19 4.67
C HIS A 33 1.86 -12.36 3.37
N HIS A 34 2.75 -12.65 2.42
CA HIS A 34 2.85 -11.91 1.15
C HIS A 34 2.86 -10.37 1.31
N VAL A 35 3.50 -9.89 2.37
CA VAL A 35 3.59 -8.49 2.73
C VAL A 35 4.35 -7.72 1.65
N CYS A 36 3.86 -6.51 1.38
CA CYS A 36 4.55 -5.57 0.53
C CYS A 36 5.77 -4.97 1.27
N VAL A 37 6.93 -5.05 0.65
CA VAL A 37 8.18 -4.49 1.14
C VAL A 37 8.50 -3.23 0.33
N GLU A 38 8.52 -2.08 1.00
CA GLU A 38 8.97 -0.83 0.41
C GLU A 38 10.51 -0.77 0.43
N VAL A 39 11.11 -0.61 -0.75
CA VAL A 39 12.54 -0.35 -0.92
C VAL A 39 12.72 1.16 -1.05
N LEU A 40 13.43 1.73 -0.07
CA LEU A 40 13.74 3.15 0.03
C LEU A 40 15.19 3.36 -0.43
N PHE A 41 15.37 4.09 -1.52
CA PHE A 41 16.70 4.43 -2.02
C PHE A 41 17.32 5.53 -1.15
N THR A 42 18.59 5.34 -0.76
CA THR A 42 19.29 6.31 0.10
C THR A 42 19.94 7.43 -0.71
N ASP A 43 20.32 7.15 -1.96
CA ASP A 43 20.86 8.15 -2.86
C ASP A 43 19.73 8.89 -3.60
N ARG A 44 19.53 10.16 -3.21
CA ARG A 44 18.50 11.03 -3.78
C ARG A 44 18.93 11.70 -5.08
N ASN A 45 20.20 11.61 -5.47
CA ASN A 45 20.71 12.25 -6.69
C ASN A 45 20.12 11.63 -7.96
N ARG A 46 19.62 10.39 -7.87
CA ARG A 46 18.97 9.68 -8.99
C ARG A 46 17.48 9.95 -9.14
N GLN A 47 16.87 10.79 -8.27
CA GLN A 47 15.43 11.10 -8.27
C GLN A 47 14.52 9.85 -8.36
N MET A 48 14.95 8.73 -7.81
CA MET A 48 14.15 7.50 -7.88
C MET A 48 13.08 7.49 -6.79
N ASP A 49 11.84 7.26 -7.19
CA ASP A 49 10.76 6.97 -6.27
C ASP A 49 11.02 5.65 -5.52
N ASN A 50 10.59 5.58 -4.26
CA ASN A 50 10.59 4.32 -3.53
C ASN A 50 9.75 3.29 -4.28
N VAL A 51 10.21 2.04 -4.29
CA VAL A 51 9.50 0.95 -4.97
C VAL A 51 8.88 -0.02 -4.00
N TYR A 52 7.75 -0.56 -4.40
CA TYR A 52 7.00 -1.55 -3.64
C TYR A 52 7.25 -2.91 -4.24
N CYS A 53 7.73 -3.83 -3.42
CA CYS A 53 8.16 -5.14 -3.83
C CYS A 53 7.41 -6.24 -3.11
N ARG A 54 7.38 -7.43 -3.73
CA ARG A 54 6.96 -8.68 -3.09
C ARG A 54 8.18 -9.56 -2.84
N ILE A 55 8.21 -10.26 -1.70
CA ILE A 55 9.23 -11.28 -1.45
C ILE A 55 8.95 -12.50 -2.34
N MET A 56 9.88 -12.83 -3.23
CA MET A 56 9.81 -14.03 -4.08
C MET A 56 10.44 -15.23 -3.40
N ALA A 57 11.62 -15.02 -2.85
CA ALA A 57 12.41 -16.07 -2.24
C ALA A 57 13.27 -15.50 -1.11
N LEU A 58 13.51 -16.36 -0.14
CA LEU A 58 14.30 -16.05 1.04
C LEU A 58 15.19 -17.26 1.33
N ASN A 59 16.50 -17.04 1.39
CA ASN A 59 17.47 -18.03 1.86
C ASN A 59 18.32 -17.42 2.98
N GLU A 60 19.33 -18.13 3.48
CA GLU A 60 20.15 -17.65 4.60
C GLU A 60 21.04 -16.45 4.26
N LYS A 61 21.40 -16.27 2.99
CA LYS A 61 22.33 -15.24 2.51
C LYS A 61 21.60 -14.04 1.88
N SER A 62 20.53 -14.29 1.14
CA SER A 62 19.86 -13.27 0.34
C SER A 62 18.33 -13.35 0.37
N LEU A 63 17.75 -12.19 0.10
CA LEU A 63 16.33 -11.93 -0.08
C LEU A 63 16.13 -11.46 -1.52
N ARG A 64 15.23 -12.13 -2.25
CA ARG A 64 14.84 -11.76 -3.62
C ARG A 64 13.48 -11.11 -3.63
N LEU A 65 13.42 -9.93 -4.24
CA LEU A 65 12.26 -9.06 -4.29
C LEU A 65 11.81 -8.88 -5.75
N MET A 66 10.49 -8.90 -5.97
CA MET A 66 9.87 -8.61 -7.26
C MET A 66 9.29 -7.20 -7.24
N SER A 67 9.68 -6.39 -8.23
CA SER A 67 9.15 -5.05 -8.49
C SER A 67 8.47 -4.98 -9.86
N ALA A 68 7.32 -4.32 -9.93
CA ALA A 68 6.70 -3.97 -11.22
C ALA A 68 7.44 -2.80 -11.92
N THR A 69 8.16 -1.98 -11.15
CA THR A 69 9.02 -0.91 -11.68
C THR A 69 10.22 -1.53 -12.36
N LYS A 70 10.46 -1.13 -13.61
CA LYS A 70 11.61 -1.60 -14.40
C LYS A 70 12.80 -0.70 -14.18
N PHE A 71 13.93 -1.31 -13.85
CA PHE A 71 15.22 -0.65 -13.77
C PHE A 71 16.11 -1.19 -14.87
N LEU A 72 17.06 -0.38 -15.33
CA LEU A 72 18.14 -0.89 -16.18
C LEU A 72 18.90 -1.97 -15.39
N PRO A 73 19.27 -3.10 -16.02
CA PRO A 73 20.07 -4.13 -15.37
C PRO A 73 21.31 -3.52 -14.72
N ASP A 74 21.63 -4.00 -13.52
CA ASP A 74 22.80 -3.60 -12.71
C ASP A 74 22.88 -2.13 -12.29
N ALA A 75 21.93 -1.30 -12.70
CA ALA A 75 21.97 0.13 -12.41
C ALA A 75 22.02 0.42 -10.91
N LEU A 76 21.45 -0.44 -10.08
CA LEU A 76 21.32 -0.26 -8.64
C LEU A 76 22.37 -1.04 -7.83
N ASN A 77 23.28 -1.75 -8.49
CA ASN A 77 24.21 -2.64 -7.81
C ASN A 77 25.12 -1.89 -6.84
N GLY A 78 25.27 -2.42 -5.63
CA GLY A 78 26.07 -1.83 -4.57
C GLY A 78 25.41 -0.66 -3.83
N GLU A 79 24.28 -0.14 -4.31
CA GLU A 79 23.61 0.98 -3.67
C GLU A 79 23.06 0.60 -2.28
N GLN A 80 23.18 1.53 -1.32
CA GLN A 80 22.54 1.37 -0.02
C GLN A 80 21.04 1.63 -0.14
N CYS A 81 20.24 0.76 0.47
CA CYS A 81 18.80 0.92 0.53
C CYS A 81 18.28 0.58 1.93
N LEU A 82 17.04 1.01 2.21
CA LEU A 82 16.30 0.56 3.38
C LEU A 82 15.11 -0.28 2.92
N LEU A 83 14.86 -1.38 3.61
CA LEU A 83 13.65 -2.16 3.45
C LEU A 83 12.69 -1.78 4.57
N TYR A 84 11.47 -1.40 4.22
CA TYR A 84 10.40 -1.15 5.16
C TYR A 84 9.22 -2.08 4.90
N PHE A 85 8.72 -2.72 5.95
CA PHE A 85 7.53 -3.55 5.85
C PHE A 85 6.78 -3.59 7.17
N ASN A 86 5.47 -3.86 7.10
CA ASN A 86 4.62 -4.07 8.25
C ASN A 86 4.09 -5.48 8.26
N LEU A 87 4.07 -6.09 9.45
CA LEU A 87 3.39 -7.36 9.66
C LEU A 87 2.02 -7.12 10.28
N PRO A 88 1.10 -8.08 10.10
CA PRO A 88 -0.17 -8.06 10.79
C PRO A 88 -0.07 -7.76 12.27
N ARG A 89 -0.86 -6.80 12.77
CA ARG A 89 -0.82 -6.44 14.20
C ARG A 89 -1.22 -7.63 15.08
N THR A 90 -2.24 -8.37 14.68
CA THR A 90 -2.73 -9.56 15.41
C THR A 90 -1.67 -10.66 15.44
N PHE A 91 -0.96 -10.91 14.34
CA PHE A 91 0.16 -11.85 14.29
C PHE A 91 1.33 -11.40 15.18
N LEU A 92 1.70 -10.12 15.13
CA LEU A 92 2.78 -9.58 15.95
C LEU A 92 2.51 -9.76 17.44
N VAL A 93 1.27 -9.54 17.88
CA VAL A 93 0.86 -9.74 19.28
C VAL A 93 0.75 -11.23 19.63
N ASN A 94 0.08 -12.02 18.80
CA ASN A 94 -0.26 -13.41 19.15
C ASN A 94 0.92 -14.37 18.97
N THR A 95 1.67 -14.22 17.88
CA THR A 95 2.78 -15.11 17.50
C THR A 95 4.11 -14.61 18.05
N PHE A 96 4.42 -13.34 17.82
CA PHE A 96 5.70 -12.75 18.24
C PHE A 96 5.68 -12.11 19.63
N LYS A 97 4.54 -12.18 20.34
CA LYS A 97 4.37 -11.68 21.71
C LYS A 97 4.81 -10.23 21.88
N MET A 98 4.70 -9.42 20.82
CA MET A 98 5.01 -8.01 20.86
C MET A 98 3.93 -7.25 21.64
N SER A 99 4.33 -6.21 22.37
CA SER A 99 3.36 -5.32 23.00
C SER A 99 2.48 -4.63 21.95
N PRO A 100 1.24 -4.24 22.28
CA PRO A 100 0.36 -3.52 21.37
C PRO A 100 0.95 -2.22 20.80
N GLY A 101 1.90 -1.60 21.50
CA GLY A 101 2.64 -0.42 21.04
C GLY A 101 3.72 -0.78 20.02
N GLN A 102 4.52 -1.81 20.28
CA GLN A 102 5.52 -2.31 19.31
C GLN A 102 4.87 -2.84 18.03
N ALA A 103 3.73 -3.51 18.15
CA ALA A 103 2.99 -4.05 17.02
C ALA A 103 2.35 -2.97 16.10
N ARG A 104 2.43 -1.68 16.45
CA ARG A 104 2.02 -0.55 15.59
C ARG A 104 3.14 -0.04 14.68
N ALA A 105 4.39 -0.39 14.98
CA ALA A 105 5.55 0.11 14.26
C ALA A 105 6.01 -0.89 13.21
N GLY A 106 6.38 -0.38 12.03
CA GLY A 106 6.96 -1.21 10.98
C GLY A 106 8.43 -1.54 11.22
N PHE A 107 8.93 -2.46 10.42
CA PHE A 107 10.31 -2.92 10.48
C PHE A 107 11.12 -2.23 9.41
N LEU A 108 12.12 -1.46 9.83
CA LEU A 108 13.03 -0.77 8.93
C LEU A 108 14.42 -1.43 9.02
N CYS A 109 14.84 -2.03 7.92
CA CYS A 109 16.11 -2.74 7.81
C CYS A 109 17.05 -1.97 6.89
N LYS A 110 18.32 -1.81 7.28
CA LYS A 110 19.35 -1.26 6.37
C LYS A 110 20.03 -2.41 5.63
N THR A 111 20.20 -2.26 4.32
CA THR A 111 20.91 -3.24 3.49
C THR A 111 21.54 -2.55 2.26
N ARG A 112 22.02 -3.35 1.31
CA ARG A 112 22.51 -2.91 0.00
C ARG A 112 21.96 -3.79 -1.11
N ILE A 113 21.86 -3.27 -2.32
CA ILE A 113 21.46 -4.05 -3.48
C ILE A 113 22.67 -4.84 -3.98
N ILE A 114 22.52 -6.16 -4.09
CA ILE A 114 23.52 -7.06 -4.68
C ILE A 114 23.41 -6.94 -6.20
N HIS A 115 22.18 -7.12 -6.69
CA HIS A 115 21.88 -7.21 -8.10
C HIS A 115 20.45 -6.71 -8.38
N ASN A 116 20.24 -6.09 -9.54
CA ASN A 116 18.91 -5.91 -10.11
C ASN A 116 18.90 -6.33 -11.58
N HIS A 117 17.92 -7.15 -11.98
CA HIS A 117 17.75 -7.53 -13.38
C HIS A 117 16.30 -7.47 -13.81
N LEU A 118 16.11 -7.21 -15.10
CA LEU A 118 14.84 -7.42 -15.76
C LEU A 118 14.79 -8.87 -16.23
N GLU A 119 13.85 -9.64 -15.72
CA GLU A 119 13.64 -11.00 -16.21
C GLU A 119 13.08 -10.91 -17.66
N PRO A 120 13.75 -11.45 -18.69
CA PRO A 120 13.33 -11.25 -20.08
C PRO A 120 11.92 -11.80 -20.37
N GLU A 121 11.56 -12.90 -19.73
CA GLU A 121 10.29 -13.58 -19.94
C GLU A 121 9.15 -13.05 -19.06
N LYS A 122 9.49 -12.40 -17.94
CA LYS A 122 8.52 -11.98 -16.94
C LYS A 122 8.56 -10.46 -16.83
N ARG A 123 7.41 -9.80 -16.93
CA ARG A 123 7.31 -8.32 -16.99
C ARG A 123 7.64 -7.61 -15.66
N PHE A 124 8.58 -8.11 -14.87
CA PHE A 124 9.00 -7.57 -13.58
C PHE A 124 10.53 -7.46 -13.48
N CYS A 125 10.98 -6.60 -12.57
CA CYS A 125 12.39 -6.49 -12.19
C CYS A 125 12.60 -7.26 -10.87
N GLU A 126 13.60 -8.12 -10.84
CA GLU A 126 14.08 -8.76 -9.63
C GLU A 126 15.17 -7.89 -8.98
N ILE A 127 15.07 -7.70 -7.67
CA ILE A 127 16.05 -7.01 -6.83
C ILE A 127 16.53 -8.01 -5.77
N GLU A 128 17.82 -8.26 -5.72
CA GLU A 128 18.46 -9.11 -4.71
C GLU A 128 19.21 -8.27 -3.69
N VAL A 129 19.02 -8.57 -2.41
CA VAL A 129 19.68 -7.91 -1.28
C VAL A 129 20.20 -8.97 -0.30
N PRO A 130 21.28 -8.75 0.46
CA PRO A 130 21.65 -9.66 1.53
C PRO A 130 20.62 -9.57 2.66
N ILE A 131 20.49 -10.66 3.42
CA ILE A 131 19.65 -10.64 4.63
C ILE A 131 20.13 -9.54 5.57
N PRO A 132 19.28 -8.56 5.93
CA PRO A 132 19.68 -7.53 6.85
C PRO A 132 20.04 -8.11 8.22
N HIS A 133 21.12 -7.63 8.83
CA HIS A 133 21.55 -8.11 10.14
C HIS A 133 20.68 -7.61 11.30
N ALA A 134 20.04 -6.46 11.12
CA ALA A 134 19.22 -5.84 12.15
C ALA A 134 18.08 -5.00 11.54
N TYR A 135 17.10 -4.73 12.39
CA TYR A 135 16.01 -3.78 12.14
C TYR A 135 15.86 -2.81 13.30
N VAL A 136 15.22 -1.69 13.00
CA VAL A 136 14.61 -0.78 13.96
C VAL A 136 13.10 -0.76 13.74
N GLN A 137 12.33 -0.67 14.84
CA GLN A 137 10.90 -0.48 14.75
C GLN A 137 10.60 1.01 14.59
N ARG A 138 9.90 1.37 13.52
CA ARG A 138 9.56 2.76 13.20
C ARG A 138 8.33 2.82 12.30
N SER A 139 7.40 3.71 12.59
CA SER A 139 6.32 4.05 11.66
C SER A 139 6.82 5.12 10.69
N LEU A 140 6.83 4.82 9.39
CA LEU A 140 7.18 5.81 8.35
C LEU A 140 5.98 6.66 7.93
N ARG A 141 4.77 6.20 8.24
CA ARG A 141 3.51 6.83 7.85
C ARG A 141 2.58 6.84 9.06
N LYS A 142 1.75 7.88 9.15
CA LYS A 142 0.67 7.94 10.15
C LYS A 142 -0.38 6.86 9.87
N HIS A 143 -0.73 6.71 8.60
CA HIS A 143 -1.70 5.74 8.10
C HIS A 143 -1.00 4.81 7.13
N GLU A 144 -1.00 3.52 7.45
CA GLU A 144 -0.40 2.52 6.58
C GLU A 144 -1.15 2.47 5.24
N ARG A 145 -0.39 2.33 4.16
CA ARG A 145 -0.95 2.17 2.82
C ARG A 145 -0.89 0.71 2.43
N VAL A 146 -2.03 0.24 2.00
CA VAL A 146 -2.26 -1.11 1.55
C VAL A 146 -2.45 -1.10 0.04
N PHE A 147 -1.98 -2.15 -0.62
CA PHE A 147 -2.23 -2.43 -2.04
C PHE A 147 -3.20 -3.61 -2.13
N PRO A 148 -4.53 -3.38 -2.23
CA PRO A 148 -5.51 -4.47 -2.21
C PRO A 148 -5.34 -5.37 -3.43
N SER A 149 -5.48 -6.68 -3.26
CA SER A 149 -5.59 -7.61 -4.39
C SER A 149 -7.02 -7.68 -4.94
N THR A 150 -7.20 -8.31 -6.10
CA THR A 150 -8.46 -8.29 -6.85
C THR A 150 -9.66 -8.82 -6.06
N GLY A 151 -9.51 -9.88 -5.25
CA GLY A 151 -10.59 -10.45 -4.43
C GLY A 151 -10.92 -9.67 -3.16
N MET A 152 -10.06 -8.72 -2.79
CA MET A 152 -10.24 -7.84 -1.65
C MET A 152 -11.13 -6.66 -1.94
N VAL A 153 -11.12 -6.20 -3.18
CA VAL A 153 -11.95 -5.10 -3.62
C VAL A 153 -13.22 -5.71 -4.18
N LYS A 154 -14.36 -5.43 -3.55
CA LYS A 154 -15.66 -5.85 -4.10
C LYS A 154 -16.14 -4.83 -5.13
N THR A 155 -16.10 -3.56 -4.74
CA THR A 155 -16.55 -2.48 -5.60
C THR A 155 -15.75 -1.20 -5.35
N VAL A 156 -15.57 -0.39 -6.39
CA VAL A 156 -15.09 0.99 -6.28
C VAL A 156 -15.93 1.83 -7.21
N ASP A 157 -16.49 2.92 -6.70
CA ASP A 157 -17.24 3.89 -7.50
C ASP A 157 -16.62 5.27 -7.33
N LEU A 158 -16.34 5.94 -8.44
CA LEU A 158 -15.71 7.25 -8.48
C LEU A 158 -16.59 8.24 -9.24
N TRP A 159 -16.93 9.35 -8.56
CA TRP A 159 -17.57 10.51 -9.16
C TRP A 159 -16.57 11.68 -9.16
N LEU A 160 -16.20 12.13 -10.36
CA LEU A 160 -15.25 13.22 -10.60
C LEU A 160 -15.85 14.61 -10.30
N ARG A 161 -17.17 14.71 -10.16
CA ARG A 161 -17.89 15.93 -9.79
C ARG A 161 -19.09 15.53 -8.93
N GLY A 162 -19.01 15.75 -7.62
CA GLY A 162 -20.13 15.50 -6.73
C GLY A 162 -20.35 16.69 -5.81
N LYS A 163 -21.54 17.31 -5.87
CA LYS A 163 -22.06 17.95 -4.67
C LYS A 163 -22.25 16.83 -3.64
N LEU A 164 -21.92 17.09 -2.39
CA LEU A 164 -22.22 16.15 -1.32
C LEU A 164 -23.73 15.84 -1.34
N PRO A 165 -24.13 14.57 -1.57
CA PRO A 165 -25.54 14.20 -1.56
C PRO A 165 -26.05 14.23 -0.11
N LYS A 166 -27.37 14.29 0.09
CA LYS A 166 -27.92 14.14 1.45
C LYS A 166 -27.65 12.75 2.00
N HIS A 167 -27.69 11.74 1.14
CA HIS A 167 -27.26 10.38 1.44
C HIS A 167 -26.40 9.81 0.32
N TRP A 168 -25.30 9.11 0.64
CA TRP A 168 -24.35 8.65 -0.38
C TRP A 168 -24.94 7.68 -1.42
N ARG A 169 -26.02 6.96 -1.08
CA ARG A 169 -26.76 6.08 -2.02
C ARG A 169 -27.68 6.81 -3.00
N GLU A 170 -27.91 8.12 -2.81
CA GLU A 170 -28.69 8.94 -3.74
C GLU A 170 -27.85 9.37 -4.94
N LEU A 171 -26.56 9.06 -4.95
CA LEU A 171 -25.71 9.30 -6.10
C LEU A 171 -26.22 8.44 -7.27
N GLY A 172 -26.45 9.12 -8.40
CA GLY A 172 -26.65 8.43 -9.68
C GLY A 172 -25.40 7.67 -10.11
N SER A 173 -25.38 7.24 -11.36
CA SER A 173 -24.27 6.47 -11.93
C SER A 173 -22.92 7.16 -11.73
N ALA A 174 -21.91 6.39 -11.32
CA ALA A 174 -20.54 6.88 -11.17
C ALA A 174 -19.92 7.19 -12.54
N ASP A 175 -18.98 8.14 -12.57
CA ASP A 175 -18.18 8.39 -13.78
C ASP A 175 -17.33 7.15 -14.10
N PHE A 176 -16.84 6.45 -13.06
CA PHE A 176 -16.11 5.19 -13.20
C PHE A 176 -16.48 4.19 -12.12
N THR A 177 -16.57 2.92 -12.52
CA THR A 177 -16.95 1.82 -11.64
C THR A 177 -16.06 0.60 -11.83
N PHE A 178 -15.66 0.02 -10.72
CA PHE A 178 -15.07 -1.31 -10.59
C PHE A 178 -16.05 -2.22 -9.84
N ARG A 179 -16.20 -3.44 -10.34
CA ARG A 179 -16.94 -4.54 -9.71
C ARG A 179 -16.11 -5.81 -9.81
N ALA A 180 -16.01 -6.57 -8.72
CA ALA A 180 -15.28 -7.83 -8.71
C ALA A 180 -15.92 -8.84 -9.66
N GLY A 181 -15.10 -9.46 -10.52
CA GLY A 181 -15.55 -10.42 -11.53
C GLY A 181 -15.91 -9.81 -12.88
N GLU A 182 -15.89 -8.49 -13.00
CA GLU A 182 -16.16 -7.77 -14.25
C GLU A 182 -14.88 -7.13 -14.81
N ALA A 183 -14.80 -7.01 -16.14
CA ALA A 183 -13.75 -6.21 -16.77
C ALA A 183 -13.99 -4.74 -16.42
N SER A 184 -13.02 -4.11 -15.75
CA SER A 184 -13.10 -2.71 -15.39
C SER A 184 -11.80 -1.98 -15.67
N ARG A 185 -11.95 -0.75 -16.15
CA ARG A 185 -10.87 0.19 -16.40
C ARG A 185 -10.42 0.91 -15.12
N LEU A 186 -11.24 0.89 -14.07
CA LEU A 186 -10.95 1.52 -12.78
C LEU A 186 -10.20 0.56 -11.87
N LYS A 187 -9.09 1.02 -11.32
CA LYS A 187 -8.23 0.26 -10.39
C LYS A 187 -7.97 1.05 -9.12
N LEU A 188 -8.24 0.43 -7.98
CA LEU A 188 -7.75 0.91 -6.69
C LEU A 188 -6.32 0.40 -6.49
N ILE A 189 -5.34 1.27 -6.69
CA ILE A 189 -3.92 0.93 -6.59
C ILE A 189 -3.52 0.75 -5.13
N ASN A 190 -3.87 1.71 -4.28
CA ASN A 190 -3.68 1.60 -2.85
C ASN A 190 -4.71 2.41 -2.06
N VAL A 191 -4.86 2.05 -0.79
CA VAL A 191 -5.75 2.71 0.17
C VAL A 191 -5.07 2.80 1.54
N SER A 192 -5.34 3.87 2.26
CA SER A 192 -5.01 4.06 3.67
C SER A 192 -6.24 4.61 4.39
N ALA A 193 -6.16 4.78 5.71
CA ALA A 193 -7.23 5.45 6.45
C ALA A 193 -7.45 6.92 6.00
N SER A 194 -6.50 7.57 5.32
CA SER A 194 -6.58 9.01 4.99
C SER A 194 -6.61 9.33 3.50
N GLY A 195 -6.55 8.31 2.63
CA GLY A 195 -6.50 8.55 1.20
C GLY A 195 -6.29 7.29 0.39
N ALA A 196 -6.41 7.43 -0.93
CA ALA A 196 -6.27 6.35 -1.90
C ALA A 196 -5.54 6.82 -3.16
N ARG A 197 -4.94 5.87 -3.89
CA ARG A 197 -4.49 6.06 -5.26
C ARG A 197 -5.37 5.24 -6.19
N ILE A 198 -5.90 5.91 -7.21
CA ILE A 198 -6.79 5.33 -8.21
C ILE A 198 -6.14 5.47 -9.59
N GLU A 199 -6.30 4.48 -10.44
CA GLU A 199 -5.95 4.57 -11.86
C GLU A 199 -7.15 4.18 -12.72
N VAL A 200 -7.36 4.91 -13.81
CA VAL A 200 -8.36 4.61 -14.83
C VAL A 200 -7.63 4.40 -16.15
N GLU A 201 -7.84 3.25 -16.77
CA GLU A 201 -7.24 2.87 -18.05
C GLU A 201 -8.15 3.19 -19.24
N GLU A 202 -7.58 3.13 -20.44
CA GLU A 202 -8.22 3.37 -21.75
C GLU A 202 -8.91 4.74 -21.89
N VAL A 203 -8.56 5.70 -21.03
CA VAL A 203 -9.18 7.03 -20.96
C VAL A 203 -8.77 7.85 -22.16
N GLU A 204 -9.75 8.41 -22.87
CA GLU A 204 -9.50 9.36 -23.95
C GLU A 204 -9.11 10.72 -23.39
N GLU A 205 -8.27 11.43 -24.12
CA GLU A 205 -7.84 12.74 -23.68
C GLU A 205 -9.04 13.69 -23.56
N ASN A 206 -9.20 14.27 -22.37
CA ASN A 206 -10.26 15.21 -22.08
C ASN A 206 -9.70 16.36 -21.24
N GLU A 207 -9.98 17.60 -21.63
CA GLU A 207 -9.54 18.78 -20.88
C GLU A 207 -9.97 18.74 -19.40
N ARG A 208 -11.11 18.11 -19.10
CA ARG A 208 -11.61 17.94 -17.73
C ARG A 208 -10.58 17.27 -16.83
N TYR A 209 -9.79 16.33 -17.35
CA TYR A 209 -8.81 15.57 -16.54
C TYR A 209 -7.61 16.40 -16.12
N ARG A 210 -7.23 17.40 -16.94
CA ARG A 210 -6.14 18.34 -16.62
C ARG A 210 -6.51 19.31 -15.48
N ARG A 211 -7.81 19.46 -15.18
CA ARG A 211 -8.33 20.39 -14.16
C ARG A 211 -8.88 19.68 -12.92
N LEU A 212 -8.50 18.42 -12.68
CA LEU A 212 -8.96 17.67 -11.52
C LEU A 212 -8.15 17.94 -10.25
N THR A 213 -6.90 18.39 -10.36
CA THR A 213 -6.12 18.74 -9.17
C THR A 213 -6.80 19.87 -8.40
N GLY A 214 -6.93 19.70 -7.09
CA GLY A 214 -7.61 20.64 -6.20
C GLY A 214 -9.12 20.45 -6.12
N THR A 215 -9.74 19.56 -6.92
CA THR A 215 -11.19 19.38 -6.91
C THR A 215 -11.65 18.37 -5.85
N GLN A 216 -12.91 18.48 -5.45
CA GLN A 216 -13.58 17.48 -4.63
C GLN A 216 -14.19 16.38 -5.51
N MET A 217 -14.07 15.14 -5.05
CA MET A 217 -14.59 13.95 -5.68
C MET A 217 -15.31 13.09 -4.64
N LEU A 218 -16.23 12.24 -5.08
CA LEU A 218 -16.81 11.21 -4.22
C LEU A 218 -16.23 9.86 -4.62
N LEU A 219 -15.88 9.06 -3.62
CA LEU A 219 -15.36 7.72 -3.80
C LEU A 219 -16.11 6.80 -2.84
N CYS A 220 -16.68 5.72 -3.34
CA CYS A 220 -17.20 4.65 -2.50
C CYS A 220 -16.33 3.42 -2.68
N ILE A 221 -15.68 2.98 -1.60
CA ILE A 221 -14.85 1.78 -1.59
C ILE A 221 -15.58 0.69 -0.81
N VAL A 222 -15.76 -0.48 -1.41
CA VAL A 222 -16.27 -1.67 -0.71
C VAL A 222 -15.21 -2.76 -0.74
N LEU A 223 -14.74 -3.13 0.45
CA LEU A 223 -13.69 -4.10 0.67
C LEU A 223 -14.24 -5.36 1.36
N SER A 224 -13.68 -6.51 1.01
CA SER A 224 -13.94 -7.79 1.66
C SER A 224 -13.43 -7.78 3.10
N GLY A 225 -14.27 -8.14 4.06
CA GLY A 225 -13.93 -8.29 5.47
C GLY A 225 -14.11 -9.73 5.98
N PRO A 226 -13.86 -9.99 7.27
CA PRO A 226 -13.91 -11.32 7.87
C PRO A 226 -15.35 -11.82 7.96
N GLY A 227 -15.55 -13.13 7.84
CA GLY A 227 -16.89 -13.74 7.98
C GLY A 227 -17.89 -13.22 6.96
N ARG A 228 -17.45 -12.94 5.73
CA ARG A 228 -18.24 -12.35 4.63
C ARG A 228 -18.77 -10.93 4.90
N LYS A 229 -18.29 -10.26 5.96
CA LYS A 229 -18.60 -8.85 6.21
C LYS A 229 -17.99 -7.96 5.12
N ARG A 230 -18.55 -6.77 4.94
CA ARG A 230 -18.07 -5.78 3.97
C ARG A 230 -17.63 -4.53 4.74
N CYS A 231 -16.44 -4.02 4.42
CA CYS A 231 -16.02 -2.69 4.81
C CYS A 231 -16.49 -1.72 3.71
N VAL A 232 -17.45 -0.86 4.03
CA VAL A 232 -18.01 0.13 3.10
C VAL A 232 -17.55 1.51 3.54
N ALA A 233 -16.87 2.23 2.66
CA ALA A 233 -16.35 3.57 2.95
C ALA A 233 -16.75 4.55 1.84
N PRO A 234 -17.92 5.20 1.97
CA PRO A 234 -18.30 6.35 1.15
C PRO A 234 -17.56 7.57 1.68
N VAL A 235 -16.68 8.15 0.87
CA VAL A 235 -15.78 9.23 1.28
C VAL A 235 -15.78 10.36 0.26
N VAL A 236 -15.70 11.58 0.77
CA VAL A 236 -15.38 12.76 -0.03
C VAL A 236 -13.89 12.92 -0.02
N CYS A 237 -13.34 13.06 -1.22
CA CYS A 237 -11.92 13.15 -1.47
C CYS A 237 -11.57 14.53 -2.00
N HIS A 238 -10.40 15.03 -1.62
CA HIS A 238 -9.71 16.08 -2.35
C HIS A 238 -8.68 15.44 -3.28
N CYS A 239 -8.72 15.78 -4.56
CA CYS A 239 -7.73 15.33 -5.53
C CYS A 239 -6.45 16.15 -5.36
N VAL A 240 -5.45 15.54 -4.73
CA VAL A 240 -4.15 16.16 -4.47
C VAL A 240 -3.34 16.27 -5.75
N GLU A 241 -3.47 15.28 -6.64
CA GLU A 241 -2.71 15.19 -7.88
C GLU A 241 -3.53 14.40 -8.91
N SER A 242 -3.51 14.88 -10.15
CA SER A 242 -4.13 14.26 -11.31
C SER A 242 -3.11 14.23 -12.43
N LEU A 243 -2.80 13.04 -12.94
CA LEU A 243 -1.86 12.85 -14.04
C LEU A 243 -2.57 12.08 -15.15
N HIS A 244 -2.65 12.69 -16.33
CA HIS A 244 -3.17 12.05 -17.52
C HIS A 244 -2.01 11.79 -18.50
N SER A 245 -1.86 10.54 -18.93
CA SER A 245 -0.94 10.16 -20.00
C SER A 245 -1.75 9.81 -21.24
N GLY A 246 -1.68 10.65 -22.28
CA GLY A 246 -2.32 10.38 -23.57
C GLY A 246 -1.77 9.12 -24.22
N THR A 247 -0.45 8.91 -24.17
CA THR A 247 0.22 7.72 -24.70
C THR A 247 -0.24 6.43 -24.04
N LEU A 248 -0.36 6.42 -22.71
CA LEU A 248 -0.82 5.24 -21.96
C LEU A 248 -2.35 5.15 -21.86
N ARG A 249 -3.08 6.17 -22.37
CA ARG A 249 -4.52 6.36 -22.18
C ARG A 249 -4.92 6.14 -20.71
N ARG A 250 -4.17 6.73 -19.79
CA ARG A 250 -4.30 6.49 -18.34
C ARG A 250 -4.49 7.77 -17.57
N LEU A 251 -5.45 7.77 -16.66
CA LEU A 251 -5.66 8.79 -15.64
C LEU A 251 -5.27 8.23 -14.27
N SER A 252 -4.27 8.82 -13.63
CA SER A 252 -3.85 8.50 -12.27
C SER A 252 -4.27 9.61 -11.32
N LEU A 253 -4.97 9.25 -10.23
CA LEU A 253 -5.47 10.19 -9.23
C LEU A 253 -4.92 9.85 -7.84
N ARG A 254 -4.41 10.87 -7.16
CA ARG A 254 -4.04 10.80 -5.74
C ARG A 254 -5.10 11.52 -4.91
N LEU A 255 -5.81 10.77 -4.08
CA LEU A 255 -6.97 11.23 -3.34
C LEU A 255 -6.66 11.29 -1.84
N ARG A 256 -7.00 12.40 -1.19
CA ARG A 256 -6.99 12.55 0.27
C ARG A 256 -8.44 12.61 0.78
N PHE A 257 -8.77 11.79 1.76
CA PHE A 257 -10.11 11.80 2.35
C PHE A 257 -10.30 13.03 3.23
N VAL A 258 -11.44 13.69 3.09
CA VAL A 258 -11.78 14.92 3.82
C VAL A 258 -13.10 14.81 4.57
N GLN A 259 -14.04 14.00 4.07
CA GLN A 259 -15.27 13.64 4.78
C GLN A 259 -15.61 12.16 4.53
N VAL A 260 -16.37 11.56 5.43
CA VAL A 260 -16.83 10.18 5.35
C VAL A 260 -18.28 10.09 5.77
N TRP A 261 -19.06 9.25 5.10
CA TRP A 261 -20.41 8.96 5.54
C TRP A 261 -20.36 8.03 6.75
N GLN A 262 -20.87 8.51 7.89
CA GLN A 262 -21.06 7.71 9.10
C GLN A 262 -22.54 7.42 9.29
N THR A 263 -22.85 6.23 9.77
CA THR A 263 -24.20 5.86 10.20
C THR A 263 -24.17 5.67 11.71
N ASP A 264 -25.08 6.31 12.42
CA ASP A 264 -25.24 6.12 13.86
C ASP A 264 -25.95 4.80 14.20
N GLY A 265 -26.05 4.48 15.49
CA GLY A 265 -26.72 3.27 15.96
C GLY A 265 -28.22 3.22 15.67
N SER A 266 -28.84 4.35 15.30
CA SER A 266 -30.25 4.45 14.92
C SER A 266 -30.49 4.35 13.41
N GLY A 267 -29.41 4.22 12.61
CA GLY A 267 -29.49 4.11 11.16
C GLY A 267 -29.50 5.45 10.42
N HIS A 268 -29.48 6.58 11.14
CA HIS A 268 -29.32 7.90 10.53
C HIS A 268 -27.86 8.11 10.17
N GLY A 269 -27.60 8.66 8.98
CA GLY A 269 -26.24 8.94 8.56
C GLY A 269 -26.01 10.38 8.20
N ALA A 270 -24.75 10.80 8.34
CA ALA A 270 -24.31 12.14 8.01
C ALA A 270 -22.87 12.10 7.47
N TRP A 271 -22.52 13.14 6.72
CA TRP A 271 -21.14 13.40 6.34
C TRP A 271 -20.38 14.00 7.52
N ASP A 272 -19.43 13.23 8.04
CA ASP A 272 -18.53 13.71 9.08
C ASP A 272 -17.16 14.04 8.49
N ARG A 273 -16.43 14.94 9.13
CA ARG A 273 -15.07 15.32 8.72
C ARG A 273 -14.11 14.17 9.01
N VAL A 274 -13.22 13.89 8.07
CA VAL A 274 -12.10 12.99 8.32
C VAL A 274 -11.06 13.74 9.15
N ASP A 275 -10.84 13.25 10.36
CA ASP A 275 -9.89 13.79 11.31
C ASP A 275 -8.46 13.29 11.03
N GLU A 276 -7.60 13.54 12.01
CA GLU A 276 -6.21 13.14 12.00
C GLU A 276 -5.99 11.62 12.00
N ASP A 277 -6.92 10.86 12.55
CA ASP A 277 -6.89 9.40 12.66
C ASP A 277 -7.45 8.70 11.42
N GLY A 278 -8.03 9.46 10.50
CA GLY A 278 -8.54 8.95 9.23
C GLY A 278 -9.89 8.26 9.37
N VAL A 279 -10.31 7.61 8.29
CA VAL A 279 -11.56 6.88 8.21
C VAL A 279 -11.48 5.59 9.05
N ALA A 280 -12.22 5.56 10.17
CA ALA A 280 -12.17 4.47 11.15
C ALA A 280 -12.38 3.08 10.54
N VAL A 281 -13.39 2.89 9.68
CA VAL A 281 -13.66 1.58 9.07
C VAL A 281 -12.52 1.09 8.17
N LEU A 282 -11.84 2.00 7.47
CA LEU A 282 -10.66 1.67 6.66
C LEU A 282 -9.44 1.41 7.53
N ARG A 283 -9.23 2.21 8.58
CA ARG A 283 -8.17 2.00 9.57
C ARG A 283 -8.31 0.62 10.21
N ASP A 284 -9.51 0.26 10.64
CA ASP A 284 -9.78 -1.02 11.27
C ASP A 284 -9.65 -2.16 10.27
N TRP A 285 -10.10 -1.98 9.02
CA TRP A 285 -9.87 -2.96 7.96
C TRP A 285 -8.38 -3.20 7.67
N ILE A 286 -7.57 -2.14 7.60
CA ILE A 286 -6.11 -2.22 7.42
C ILE A 286 -5.46 -2.93 8.62
N ASN A 287 -5.85 -2.56 9.83
CA ASN A 287 -5.31 -3.14 11.07
C ASN A 287 -5.71 -4.60 11.29
N ASN A 288 -6.89 -5.00 10.77
CA ASN A 288 -7.41 -6.35 10.82
C ASN A 288 -6.93 -7.25 9.67
N ASP A 289 -5.90 -6.79 8.95
CA ASP A 289 -4.97 -7.67 8.28
C ASP A 289 -5.42 -8.31 6.96
N PHE A 290 -6.58 -7.90 6.42
CA PHE A 290 -7.08 -8.48 5.18
C PHE A 290 -6.08 -8.33 4.04
N CYS A 291 -5.40 -7.20 4.00
CA CYS A 291 -4.58 -6.78 2.87
C CYS A 291 -3.15 -7.32 2.87
N LEU A 292 -2.75 -7.90 3.99
CA LEU A 292 -1.54 -8.69 4.14
C LEU A 292 -1.88 -10.19 4.07
N LEU A 293 -3.07 -10.54 3.57
CA LEU A 293 -3.52 -11.92 3.42
C LEU A 293 -4.10 -12.13 2.02
N ALA A 294 -3.19 -12.10 1.05
CA ALA A 294 -3.25 -12.79 -0.25
C ALA A 294 -4.37 -12.46 -1.25
N GLU A 295 -3.97 -12.19 -2.50
CA GLU A 295 -4.31 -13.15 -3.56
C GLU A 295 -3.06 -13.58 -4.34
N LYS A 296 -3.02 -14.89 -4.60
CA LYS A 296 -2.24 -15.53 -5.66
C LYS A 296 -2.66 -14.90 -6.99
N PRO A 297 -1.73 -14.49 -7.87
CA PRO A 297 -2.09 -14.30 -9.26
C PRO A 297 -2.57 -15.67 -9.80
N SER A 298 -3.84 -15.75 -10.15
CA SER A 298 -4.32 -16.71 -11.15
C SER A 298 -3.75 -16.28 -12.50
N ARG A 299 -2.48 -16.63 -12.71
CA ARG A 299 -1.71 -16.78 -13.97
C ARG A 299 -0.21 -16.75 -13.67
N CYS A 300 0.26 -17.78 -12.97
CA CYS A 300 1.51 -18.45 -13.32
C CYS A 300 1.15 -19.92 -13.49
N ALA A 301 0.54 -20.26 -14.62
CA ALA A 301 0.70 -21.59 -15.17
C ALA A 301 2.15 -21.68 -15.65
N CYS A 302 3.05 -21.97 -14.72
CA CYS A 302 4.28 -22.68 -15.05
C CYS A 302 4.12 -24.04 -14.39
N PRO A 303 3.85 -25.10 -15.16
CA PRO A 303 4.14 -26.44 -14.68
C PRO A 303 5.66 -26.51 -14.61
N PHE A 304 6.21 -26.75 -13.43
CA PHE A 304 7.54 -27.31 -13.31
C PHE A 304 7.39 -28.71 -12.71
N PRO A 305 8.25 -29.64 -13.15
CA PRO A 305 7.97 -31.07 -13.26
C PRO A 305 7.66 -31.76 -11.93
#